data_AF-A0A0G1PNW1-F1
#
_entry.id   AF-A0A0G1PNW1-F1
#
_cell.length_a   1.000
_cell.length_b   1.000
_cell.length_c   1.000
_cell.angle_alpha   90.00
_cell.angle_beta   90.00
_cell.angle_gamma   90.00
#
_symmetry.space_group_name_H-M   'P 1'
#
loop_
_entity.id
_entity.type
_entity.pdbx_description
1 polymer ?
#
loop_
_entity_poly.entity_id
_entity_poly.type
_entity_poly.pdbx_seq_one_letter_code
_entity_poly.pdbx_strand_id
1 'polypeptide(L)'
;MESDQTTTNEIMEFLQEHMVTKQELKEELKNMVTKQELKEELQKLRLDFLDSLDEKISTLKGDLTVMMRGEDKKLVALIDLLKHK
;
A
#
# COMPACT_ATOMS: atom_id res chain seq x y z
N MET A 1 36.98 -46.31 -24.38
CA MET A 1 37.08 -44.98 -25.05
C MET A 1 35.71 -44.39 -25.36
N GLU A 2 34.64 -45.18 -25.52
CA GLU A 2 33.27 -44.64 -25.69
C GLU A 2 32.67 -44.02 -24.42
N SER A 3 32.98 -44.55 -23.22
CA SER A 3 32.42 -44.05 -21.95
C SER A 3 32.74 -42.58 -21.67
N ASP A 4 33.97 -42.16 -21.94
CA ASP A 4 34.45 -40.80 -21.64
C ASP A 4 33.84 -39.76 -22.59
N GLN A 5 33.47 -40.16 -23.81
CA GLN A 5 32.76 -39.32 -24.76
C GLN A 5 31.30 -39.10 -24.34
N THR A 6 30.64 -40.14 -23.85
CA THR A 6 29.26 -40.03 -23.34
C THR A 6 29.21 -39.05 -22.16
N THR A 7 30.13 -39.17 -21.20
CA THR A 7 30.21 -38.26 -20.04
C THR A 7 30.54 -36.83 -20.45
N THR A 8 31.39 -36.63 -21.46
CA THR A 8 31.70 -35.28 -21.97
C THR A 8 30.48 -34.63 -22.61
N ASN A 9 29.69 -35.39 -23.37
CA ASN A 9 28.46 -34.90 -24.01
C ASN A 9 27.39 -34.55 -22.98
N GLU A 10 27.19 -35.39 -21.95
CA GLU A 10 26.27 -35.13 -20.85
C GLU A 10 26.63 -33.84 -20.09
N ILE A 11 27.92 -33.59 -19.86
CA ILE A 11 28.39 -32.33 -19.25
C ILE A 11 28.11 -31.14 -20.16
N MET A 12 28.27 -31.29 -21.48
CA MET A 12 28.02 -30.23 -22.45
C MET A 12 26.53 -29.85 -22.54
N GLU A 13 25.64 -30.84 -22.56
CA GLU A 13 24.19 -30.63 -22.53
C GLU A 13 23.75 -29.95 -21.24
N PHE A 14 24.25 -30.42 -20.09
CA PHE A 14 23.97 -29.82 -18.78
C PHE A 14 24.41 -28.34 -18.72
N LEU A 15 25.59 -28.02 -19.24
CA LEU A 15 26.08 -26.64 -19.27
C LEU A 15 25.23 -25.75 -20.20
N GLN A 16 24.73 -26.28 -21.31
CA GLN A 16 23.87 -25.54 -22.23
C GLN A 16 22.47 -25.30 -21.64
N GLU A 17 21.86 -26.29 -20.98
CA GLU A 17 20.55 -26.14 -20.32
C GLU A 17 20.56 -25.12 -19.18
N HIS A 18 21.68 -24.98 -18.48
CA HIS A 18 21.82 -24.04 -17.37
C HIS A 18 22.52 -22.73 -17.75
N MET A 19 22.84 -22.53 -19.02
CA MET A 19 23.43 -21.28 -19.47
C MET A 19 22.36 -20.20 -19.57
N VAL A 20 22.46 -19.18 -18.72
CA VAL A 20 21.72 -17.93 -18.92
C VAL A 20 22.55 -16.98 -19.74
N THR A 21 21.98 -16.47 -20.83
CA THR A 21 22.64 -15.45 -21.65
C THR A 21 22.61 -14.10 -20.95
N LYS A 22 23.59 -13.26 -21.30
CA LYS A 22 23.64 -11.87 -20.84
C LYS A 22 22.39 -11.07 -21.25
N GLN A 23 21.70 -11.48 -22.32
CA GLN A 23 20.49 -10.82 -22.79
C GLN A 23 19.28 -11.20 -21.93
N GLU A 24 19.09 -12.49 -21.64
CA GLU A 24 18.04 -12.99 -20.74
C GLU A 24 18.17 -12.37 -19.33
N LEU A 25 19.39 -12.34 -18.77
CA LEU A 25 19.63 -11.70 -17.47
C LEU A 25 19.26 -10.19 -17.47
N LYS A 26 19.50 -9.49 -18.58
CA LYS A 26 19.14 -8.06 -18.70
C LYS A 26 17.64 -7.85 -18.83
N GLU A 27 16.93 -8.76 -19.49
CA GLU A 27 15.47 -8.70 -19.58
C GLU A 27 14.82 -8.98 -18.22
N GLU A 28 15.31 -9.99 -17.50
CA GLU A 28 14.85 -10.28 -16.14
C GLU A 28 15.06 -9.11 -15.17
N LEU A 29 16.24 -8.48 -15.22
CA LEU A 29 16.56 -7.31 -14.41
C LEU A 29 15.70 -6.09 -14.72
N LYS A 30 15.20 -5.94 -15.95
CA LYS A 30 14.24 -4.88 -16.31
C LYS A 30 12.85 -5.12 -15.74
N ASN A 31 12.47 -6.40 -15.57
CA ASN A 31 11.19 -6.78 -15.00
C ASN A 31 11.19 -6.81 -13.46
N MET A 32 12.37 -6.70 -12.84
CA MET A 32 12.48 -6.60 -11.40
C MET A 32 12.00 -5.24 -10.92
N VAL A 33 11.03 -5.28 -10.00
CA VAL A 33 10.64 -4.11 -9.22
C VAL A 33 11.86 -3.60 -8.46
N THR A 34 12.16 -2.32 -8.64
CA THR A 34 13.27 -1.65 -7.99
C THR A 34 12.87 -1.18 -6.60
N LYS A 35 13.87 -1.03 -5.72
CA LYS A 35 13.67 -0.44 -4.38
C LYS A 35 13.09 0.98 -4.45
N GLN A 36 13.37 1.71 -5.53
CA GLN A 36 12.89 3.06 -5.74
C GLN A 36 11.38 3.07 -6.04
N GLU A 37 10.92 2.21 -6.96
CA GLU A 37 9.49 2.06 -7.27
C GLU A 37 8.68 1.66 -6.03
N LEU A 38 9.16 0.69 -5.23
CA LEU A 38 8.51 0.33 -3.97
C LEU A 38 8.41 1.50 -2.99
N LYS A 39 9.45 2.34 -2.94
CA LYS A 39 9.46 3.52 -2.05
C LYS A 39 8.45 4.56 -2.51
N GLU A 40 8.31 4.77 -3.81
CA GLU A 40 7.35 5.70 -4.40
C GLU A 40 5.91 5.22 -4.19
N GLU A 41 5.64 3.93 -4.42
CA GLU A 41 4.32 3.34 -4.15
C GLU A 41 3.95 3.41 -2.67
N LEU A 42 4.90 3.13 -1.77
CA LEU A 42 4.69 3.24 -0.33
C LEU A 42 4.42 4.68 0.10
N GLN A 43 5.13 5.66 -0.49
CA GLN A 43 4.88 7.07 -0.21
C GLN A 43 3.49 7.50 -0.70
N LYS A 44 3.09 7.06 -1.90
CA LYS A 44 1.77 7.32 -2.43
C LYS A 44 0.67 6.74 -1.54
N LEU A 45 0.78 5.46 -1.18
CA LEU A 45 -0.17 4.80 -0.29
C LEU A 45 -0.27 5.51 1.07
N ARG A 46 0.87 5.99 1.60
CA ARG A 46 0.89 6.75 2.84
C ARG A 46 0.13 8.08 2.73
N LEU A 47 0.27 8.80 1.62
CA LEU A 47 -0.46 10.05 1.39
C LEU A 47 -1.97 9.79 1.26
N ASP A 48 -2.36 8.82 0.43
CA ASP A 48 -3.76 8.45 0.23
C ASP A 48 -4.45 8.06 1.56
N PHE A 49 -3.71 7.36 2.42
CA PHE A 49 -4.20 6.99 3.76
C PHE A 49 -4.39 8.21 4.67
N LEU A 50 -3.45 9.16 4.66
CA LEU A 50 -3.55 10.39 5.46
C LEU A 50 -4.72 11.26 4.99
N ASP A 51 -4.91 11.41 3.68
CA ASP A 51 -6.02 12.17 3.12
C ASP A 51 -7.37 11.58 3.53
N SER A 52 -7.50 10.24 3.49
CA SER A 52 -8.71 9.56 3.95
C SER A 52 -8.96 9.73 5.45
N LEU A 53 -7.91 9.73 6.27
CA LEU A 53 -8.03 9.99 7.70
C LEU A 53 -8.51 11.42 7.95
N ASP A 54 -7.95 12.41 7.26
CA ASP A 54 -8.32 13.81 7.43
C ASP A 54 -9.78 14.07 7.06
N GLU A 55 -10.28 13.45 5.99
CA GLU A 55 -11.70 13.52 5.60
C GLU A 55 -12.61 12.94 6.69
N LYS A 56 -12.27 11.76 7.24
CA LYS A 56 -13.05 11.12 8.31
C LYS A 56 -13.03 11.92 9.60
N ILE A 57 -11.87 12.46 9.98
CA ILE A 57 -11.72 13.31 11.17
C ILE A 57 -12.54 14.60 11.01
N SER A 58 -12.50 15.20 9.82
CA SER A 58 -13.27 16.41 9.51
C SER A 58 -14.77 16.17 9.62
N THR A 59 -15.24 15.03 9.09
CA THR A 59 -16.64 14.60 9.17
C THR A 59 -17.07 14.40 10.63
N LEU A 60 -16.31 13.61 11.38
CA LEU A 60 -16.58 13.33 12.79
C LEU A 60 -16.64 14.61 13.63
N LYS A 61 -15.72 15.55 13.39
CA LYS A 61 -15.70 16.86 14.06
C LYS A 61 -16.96 17.67 13.74
N GLY A 62 -17.42 17.63 12.49
CA GLY A 62 -18.67 18.26 12.05
C GLY A 62 -19.87 17.69 12.80
N ASP A 63 -20.01 16.36 12.82
CA ASP A 63 -21.09 15.66 13.50
C ASP A 63 -21.15 15.98 15.00
N LEU A 64 -19.99 15.95 15.66
CA LEU A 64 -19.88 16.30 17.07
C LEU A 64 -20.34 17.74 17.34
N THR A 65 -19.95 18.68 16.48
CA THR A 65 -20.35 20.08 16.61
C THR A 65 -21.87 20.24 16.48
N VAL A 66 -22.50 19.53 15.54
CA VAL A 66 -23.96 19.54 15.37
C VAL A 66 -24.66 18.96 16.60
N MET A 67 -24.15 17.84 17.13
CA MET A 67 -24.68 17.20 18.32
C MET A 67 -24.64 18.12 19.53
N MET A 68 -23.49 18.74 19.81
CA MET A 68 -23.33 19.67 20.93
C MET A 68 -24.29 20.86 20.82
N ARG A 69 -24.44 21.46 19.62
CA ARG A 69 -25.42 22.53 19.39
C ARG A 69 -26.86 22.09 19.64
N GLY A 70 -27.18 20.83 19.33
CA GLY A 70 -28.49 20.24 19.61
C GLY A 70 -28.75 20.12 21.12
N GLU A 71 -27.74 19.73 21.89
CA GLU A 71 -27.80 19.66 23.35
C GLU A 71 -27.91 21.04 23.98
N ASP A 72 -27.14 22.03 23.51
CA ASP A 72 -27.22 23.42 23.97
C ASP A 72 -28.64 23.99 23.81
N LYS A 73 -29.30 23.74 22.67
CA LYS A 73 -30.69 24.16 22.44
C LYS A 73 -31.67 23.54 23.43
N LYS A 74 -31.49 22.25 23.76
CA LYS A 74 -32.33 21.55 24.76
C LYS A 74 -32.12 22.15 26.14
N LEU A 75 -30.88 22.47 26.51
CA LEU A 75 -30.56 23.12 27.77
C LEU A 75 -31.20 24.50 27.88
N VAL A 76 -31.13 25.32 26.83
CA VAL A 76 -31.79 26.64 26.79
C VAL A 76 -33.30 26.50 26.98
N ALA A 77 -33.95 25.59 26.26
CA ALA A 77 -35.39 25.36 26.40
C ALA A 77 -35.78 24.94 27.83
N LEU A 78 -34.96 24.10 28.48
CA LEU A 78 -35.18 23.71 29.87
C LEU A 78 -35.05 24.90 30.83
N ILE A 79 -34.04 25.76 30.64
CA ILE A 79 -33.84 26.97 31.44
C ILE A 79 -35.06 27.89 31.32
N ASP A 80 -35.58 28.09 30.11
CA ASP A 80 -36.74 28.96 29.89
C ASP A 80 -37.99 28.41 30.58
N LEU A 81 -38.25 27.10 30.50
CA LEU A 81 -39.34 26.45 31.22
C LEU A 81 -39.23 26.61 32.75
N LEU A 82 -38.01 26.59 33.29
CA LEU A 82 -37.77 26.75 34.72
C LEU A 82 -37.90 28.21 35.19
N LYS A 83 -37.60 29.19 34.34
CA LYS A 83 -37.76 30.63 34.63
C LYS A 83 -39.23 31.08 34.67
N HIS A 84 -40.10 30.36 33.98
CA HIS A 84 -41.53 30.66 33.89
C HIS A 84 -42.40 29.77 34.80
N LYS A 85 -41.77 29.03 35.72
CA LYS A 85 -42.40 28.33 36.84
C LYS A 85 -42.34 29.17 38.11
#